data_AF-A0A945ZCB6-F1
#
_entry.id   AF-A0A945ZCB6-F1
#
_cell.length_a   1.000
_cell.length_b   1.000
_cell.length_c   1.000
_cell.angle_alpha   90.00
_cell.angle_beta   90.00
_cell.angle_gamma   90.00
#
_symmetry.space_group_name_H-M   'P 1'
#
loop_
_entity.id
_entity.type
_entity.pdbx_description
1 polymer ?
#
loop_
_entity_poly.entity_id
_entity_poly.type
_entity_poly.pdbx_seq_one_letter_code
_entity_poly.pdbx_strand_id
1 'polypeptide(L)'
;KEIMGCASITPMMQLCRQLAANNEILIITDRPAYSHEVTRRWFNRQRFHCSMIFMRRDDDDRPTADIKLEGIRRSMKDGWGPWLLIDSDLEVVNQCWQLGLTALHAPGS
;
A
#
# COMPACT_ATOMS: atom_id res chain seq x y z
N LYS A 1 18.06 4.89 10.35
CA LYS A 1 18.12 5.46 9.00
C LYS A 1 16.90 6.34 8.81
N GLU A 2 17.08 7.66 8.92
CA GLU A 2 16.07 8.62 8.49
C GLU A 2 15.88 8.46 6.98
N ILE A 3 14.62 8.34 6.55
CA ILE A 3 14.29 8.41 5.14
C ILE A 3 14.42 9.90 4.79
N MET A 4 15.60 10.30 4.29
CA MET A 4 15.76 11.59 3.61
C MET A 4 14.63 11.72 2.59
N GLY A 5 13.96 12.88 2.59
CA GLY A 5 12.77 13.15 1.79
C GLY A 5 12.97 12.72 0.35
N CYS A 6 12.43 11.56 0.02
CA CYS A 6 12.43 11.02 -1.32
C CYS A 6 11.46 11.88 -2.14
N ALA A 7 11.94 12.49 -3.23
CA ALA A 7 11.19 13.46 -4.02
C ALA A 7 9.83 12.92 -4.52
N SER A 8 9.71 11.59 -4.69
CA SER A 8 8.49 10.89 -5.12
C SER A 8 7.48 10.64 -3.99
N ILE A 9 7.90 10.59 -2.72
CA ILE A 9 7.02 10.28 -1.59
C ILE A 9 6.07 11.46 -1.30
N THR A 10 6.52 12.69 -1.48
CA THR A 10 5.74 13.88 -1.10
C THR A 10 4.45 14.04 -1.92
N PRO A 11 4.47 13.98 -3.27
CA PRO A 11 3.23 14.04 -4.05
C PRO A 11 2.27 12.89 -3.74
N MET A 12 2.80 11.67 -3.54
CA MET A 12 1.96 10.51 -3.22
C MET A 12 1.32 10.62 -1.85
N MET A 13 2.05 11.09 -0.85
CA MET A 13 1.47 11.37 0.46
C MET A 13 0.40 12.46 0.41
N GLN A 14 0.59 13.48 -0.43
CA GLN A 14 -0.42 14.53 -0.61
C GLN A 14 -1.69 13.98 -1.28
N LEU A 15 -1.54 13.17 -2.34
CA LEU A 15 -2.66 12.50 -3.00
C LEU A 15 -3.42 11.61 -2.00
N CYS A 16 -2.71 10.75 -1.26
CA CYS A 16 -3.37 9.87 -0.29
C CYS A 16 -4.08 10.67 0.82
N ARG A 17 -3.54 11.82 1.26
CA ARG A 17 -4.21 12.72 2.21
C ARG A 17 -5.50 13.33 1.65
N GLN A 18 -5.49 13.72 0.37
CA GLN A 18 -6.69 14.25 -0.28
C GLN A 18 -7.76 13.15 -0.45
N LEU A 19 -7.36 11.94 -0.84
CA LEU A 19 -8.26 10.81 -0.96
C LEU A 19 -8.85 10.40 0.39
N ALA A 20 -8.05 10.42 1.46
CA ALA A 20 -8.47 10.08 2.81
C ALA A 20 -9.59 10.98 3.38
N ALA A 21 -9.88 12.13 2.76
CA ALA A 21 -10.96 13.01 3.19
C ALA A 21 -12.35 12.37 3.05
N ASN A 22 -12.53 11.49 2.06
CA ASN A 22 -13.82 10.85 1.75
C ASN A 22 -13.69 9.33 1.53
N ASN A 23 -12.51 8.75 1.77
CA ASN A 23 -12.24 7.35 1.50
C ASN A 23 -11.45 6.75 2.65
N GLU A 24 -11.70 5.47 2.89
CA GLU A 24 -10.85 4.67 3.76
C GLU A 24 -9.56 4.29 3.03
N ILE A 25 -8.44 4.37 3.74
CA ILE A 25 -7.14 4.04 3.17
C ILE A 25 -6.64 2.72 3.72
N LEU A 26 -6.37 1.79 2.81
CA LEU A 26 -5.77 0.50 3.11
C LEU A 26 -4.33 0.51 2.64
N ILE A 27 -3.42 0.05 3.50
CA ILE A 27 -2.01 -0.11 3.16
C ILE A 27 -1.71 -1.58 2.94
N ILE A 28 -1.10 -1.90 1.81
CA ILE A 28 -0.61 -3.24 1.48
C ILE A 28 0.88 -3.13 1.24
N THR A 29 1.68 -3.85 2.03
CA THR A 29 3.15 -3.78 1.96
C THR A 29 3.77 -5.15 2.09
N ASP A 30 4.86 -5.37 1.37
CA ASP A 30 5.74 -6.54 1.49
C ASP A 30 6.70 -6.45 2.70
N ARG A 31 6.61 -5.37 3.49
CA ARG A 31 7.30 -5.27 4.76
C ARG A 31 6.87 -6.43 5.67
N PRO A 32 7.83 -7.06 6.37
CA PRO A 32 7.55 -8.18 7.25
C PRO A 32 6.78 -7.72 8.50
N ALA A 33 5.95 -8.61 9.05
CA ALA A 33 5.07 -8.37 10.18
C ALA A 33 5.83 -7.90 11.43
N TYR A 34 7.06 -8.38 11.69
CA TYR A 34 7.88 -7.89 12.80
C TYR A 34 8.13 -6.38 12.75
N SER A 35 8.04 -5.76 11.58
CA SER A 35 8.25 -4.32 11.39
C SER A 35 6.97 -3.47 11.57
N HIS A 36 5.86 -4.08 11.98
CA HIS A 36 4.56 -3.43 12.11
C HIS A 36 4.60 -2.20 13.03
N GLU A 37 5.23 -2.31 14.20
CA GLU A 37 5.28 -1.19 15.14
C GLU A 37 6.08 0.00 14.59
N VAL A 38 7.21 -0.27 13.94
CA VAL A 38 8.04 0.77 13.30
C VAL A 38 7.27 1.45 12.17
N THR A 39 6.53 0.67 11.37
CA THR A 39 5.67 1.15 10.29
C THR A 39 4.55 2.06 10.83
N ARG A 40 3.84 1.64 11.89
CA ARG A 40 2.82 2.48 12.55
C ARG A 40 3.39 3.77 13.11
N ARG A 41 4.56 3.71 13.79
CA ARG A 41 5.24 4.92 14.29
C ARG A 41 5.60 5.88 13.15
N TRP A 42 6.00 5.36 11.99
CA TRP A 42 6.27 6.20 10.81
C TRP A 42 5.00 6.88 10.31
N PHE A 43 3.89 6.15 10.12
CA PHE A 43 2.60 6.73 9.72
C PHE A 43 2.11 7.81 10.69
N ASN A 44 2.22 7.57 11.99
CA ASN A 44 1.86 8.56 13.02
C ASN A 44 2.68 9.84 12.90
N ARG A 45 4.01 9.74 12.67
CA ARG A 45 4.86 10.92 12.44
C ARG A 45 4.44 11.69 11.18
N GLN A 46 3.96 11.00 10.15
CA GLN A 46 3.43 11.62 8.93
C GLN A 46 1.99 12.14 9.08
N ARG A 47 1.35 11.97 10.25
CA ARG A 47 -0.06 12.26 10.49
C ARG A 47 -0.97 11.58 9.45
N PHE A 48 -0.61 10.36 9.08
CA PHE A 48 -1.31 9.58 8.08
C PHE A 48 -2.12 8.48 8.75
N HIS A 49 -3.43 8.47 8.50
CA HIS A 49 -4.36 7.48 9.04
C HIS A 49 -4.71 6.47 7.95
N CYS A 50 -4.71 5.19 8.31
CA CYS A 50 -5.18 4.09 7.48
C CYS A 50 -6.11 3.19 8.30
N SER A 51 -7.15 2.66 7.66
CA SER A 51 -8.12 1.76 8.30
C SER A 51 -7.55 0.36 8.52
N MET A 52 -6.59 -0.04 7.67
CA MET A 52 -5.97 -1.37 7.73
C MET A 52 -4.56 -1.33 7.15
N ILE A 53 -3.69 -2.20 7.70
CA ILE A 53 -2.36 -2.47 7.16
C ILE A 53 -2.24 -3.99 6.96
N PHE A 54 -2.12 -4.42 5.70
CA PHE A 54 -1.70 -5.76 5.34
C PHE A 54 -0.17 -5.78 5.21
N MET A 55 0.47 -6.71 5.92
CA MET A 55 1.92 -6.91 5.92
C MET A 55 2.26 -8.35 5.57
N ARG A 56 3.43 -8.55 4.95
CA ARG A 56 3.99 -9.87 4.66
C ARG A 56 4.24 -10.62 5.97
N ARG A 57 3.92 -11.91 6.03
CA ARG A 57 4.30 -12.73 7.18
C ARG A 57 5.83 -12.86 7.25
N ASP A 58 6.37 -13.04 8.44
CA ASP A 58 7.83 -13.06 8.63
C ASP A 58 8.52 -14.25 7.91
N ASP A 59 7.76 -15.33 7.69
CA ASP A 59 8.18 -16.59 7.08
C ASP A 59 7.88 -16.70 5.58
N ASP A 60 7.35 -15.64 4.96
CA ASP A 60 6.85 -15.67 3.59
C ASP A 60 7.85 -15.07 2.60
N ASP A 61 8.45 -15.91 1.76
CA ASP A 61 9.49 -15.59 0.79
C ASP A 61 8.99 -15.47 -0.65
N ARG A 62 7.67 -15.52 -0.85
CA ARG A 62 7.05 -15.35 -2.18
C ARG A 62 7.38 -13.98 -2.79
N PRO A 63 7.27 -13.84 -4.13
CA PRO A 63 7.41 -12.56 -4.81
C PRO A 63 6.50 -11.46 -4.23
N THR A 64 6.98 -10.21 -4.20
CA THR A 64 6.23 -9.04 -3.73
C THR A 64 4.87 -8.90 -4.40
N ALA A 65 4.78 -9.20 -5.70
CA ALA A 65 3.52 -9.16 -6.44
C ALA A 65 2.48 -10.16 -5.87
N ASP A 66 2.89 -11.40 -5.58
CA ASP A 66 2.00 -12.42 -5.02
C ASP A 66 1.46 -12.02 -3.65
N ILE A 67 2.32 -11.50 -2.78
CA ILE A 67 1.96 -11.03 -1.43
C ILE A 67 0.96 -9.87 -1.51
N LYS A 68 1.23 -8.89 -2.38
CA LYS A 68 0.36 -7.72 -2.52
C LYS A 68 -1.00 -8.10 -3.11
N LEU A 69 -1.02 -8.96 -4.12
CA LEU A 69 -2.27 -9.46 -4.71
C LEU A 69 -3.08 -10.30 -3.75
N GLU A 70 -2.43 -11.08 -2.88
CA GLU A 70 -3.10 -11.74 -1.78
C GLU A 70 -3.74 -10.72 -0.83
N GLY A 71 -3.03 -9.65 -0.46
CA GLY A 71 -3.57 -8.56 0.35
C GLY A 71 -4.81 -7.90 -0.29
N ILE A 72 -4.77 -7.66 -1.61
CA ILE A 72 -5.88 -7.08 -2.37
C ILE A 72 -7.09 -8.03 -2.38
N ARG A 73 -6.86 -9.33 -2.63
CA ARG A 73 -7.93 -10.33 -2.63
C ARG A 73 -8.55 -10.49 -1.25
N ARG A 74 -7.73 -10.48 -0.19
CA ARG A 74 -8.20 -10.56 1.20
C ARG A 74 -9.03 -9.33 1.56
N SER A 75 -8.61 -8.12 1.21
CA SER A 75 -9.41 -6.92 1.51
C SER A 75 -10.78 -6.98 0.83
N MET A 76 -10.84 -7.37 -0.45
CA MET A 76 -12.12 -7.55 -1.14
C MET A 76 -13.00 -8.62 -0.46
N LYS A 77 -12.40 -9.73 -0.03
CA LYS A 77 -13.11 -10.79 0.71
C LYS A 77 -13.64 -10.31 2.06
N ASP A 78 -12.91 -9.43 2.73
CA ASP A 78 -13.28 -8.86 4.02
C ASP A 78 -14.34 -7.73 3.88
N GLY A 79 -14.87 -7.51 2.67
CA GLY A 79 -15.96 -6.57 2.40
C GLY A 79 -15.49 -5.17 1.98
N TRP A 80 -14.19 -4.96 1.81
CA TRP A 80 -13.68 -3.71 1.28
C TRP A 80 -13.99 -3.59 -0.22
N GLY A 81 -14.40 -2.40 -0.66
CA GLY A 81 -14.61 -2.09 -2.07
C GLY A 81 -13.53 -1.16 -2.62
N PRO A 82 -12.26 -1.62 -2.79
CA PRO A 82 -11.20 -0.76 -3.31
C PRO A 82 -11.53 -0.36 -4.76
N TRP A 83 -11.75 0.93 -4.99
CA TRP A 83 -12.02 1.49 -6.32
C TRP A 83 -10.77 2.07 -6.99
N LEU A 84 -9.66 2.22 -6.26
CA LEU A 84 -8.39 2.70 -6.77
C LEU A 84 -7.24 2.01 -6.03
N LEU A 85 -6.34 1.42 -6.80
CA LEU A 85 -5.05 0.94 -6.30
C LEU A 85 -3.93 1.87 -6.77
N ILE A 86 -2.92 2.06 -5.91
CA ILE A 86 -1.78 2.91 -6.19
C ILE A 86 -0.52 2.13 -5.79
N ASP A 87 0.33 1.81 -6.75
CA ASP A 87 1.57 1.08 -6.50
C ASP A 87 2.70 1.55 -7.43
N SER A 88 3.93 1.46 -6.94
CA SER A 88 5.14 1.75 -7.72
C SER A 88 5.63 0.55 -8.51
N ASP A 89 5.23 -0.65 -8.11
CA ASP A 89 5.57 -1.90 -8.78
C ASP A 89 4.67 -2.10 -10.00
N LEU A 90 5.27 -2.01 -11.19
CA LEU A 90 4.54 -2.15 -12.45
C LEU A 90 3.95 -3.54 -12.64
N GLU A 91 4.56 -4.59 -12.07
CA GLU A 91 4.02 -5.95 -12.14
C GLU A 91 2.70 -6.03 -11.37
N VAL A 92 2.64 -5.46 -10.16
CA VAL A 92 1.41 -5.38 -9.36
C VAL A 92 0.33 -4.62 -10.12
N VAL A 93 0.66 -3.47 -10.70
CA VAL A 93 -0.30 -2.64 -11.45
C VAL A 93 -0.85 -3.39 -12.66
N ASN A 94 0.02 -4.04 -13.44
CA ASN A 94 -0.39 -4.85 -14.59
C ASN A 94 -1.35 -5.97 -14.17
N GLN A 95 -1.04 -6.68 -13.08
CA GLN A 95 -1.91 -7.74 -12.57
C GLN A 95 -3.26 -7.18 -12.08
N CYS A 96 -3.29 -5.99 -11.48
CA CYS A 96 -4.55 -5.33 -11.12
C CYS A 96 -5.40 -5.01 -12.35
N TRP A 97 -4.80 -4.50 -13.43
CA TRP A 97 -5.50 -4.26 -14.68
C TRP A 97 -6.05 -5.55 -15.31
N GLN A 98 -5.29 -6.65 -15.27
CA GLN A 98 -5.79 -7.96 -15.73
C GLN A 98 -6.98 -8.48 -14.90
N LEU A 99 -7.08 -8.06 -13.64
CA LEU A 99 -8.21 -8.36 -12.75
C LEU A 99 -9.39 -7.38 -12.93
N GLY A 100 -9.31 -6.43 -13.86
CA GLY A 100 -10.34 -5.41 -14.09
C GLY A 100 -10.39 -4.31 -13.02
N LEU A 101 -9.35 -4.19 -12.20
CA LEU A 101 -9.27 -3.16 -11.16
C LEU A 101 -8.69 -1.86 -11.72
N THR A 102 -9.19 -0.72 -11.22
CA THR A 102 -8.58 0.58 -11.50
C THR A 102 -7.29 0.73 -10.68
N ALA A 103 -6.15 0.85 -11.38
CA ALA A 103 -4.85 1.03 -10.76
C ALA A 103 -4.07 2.18 -11.40
N LEU A 104 -3.41 2.97 -10.55
CA LEU A 104 -2.46 4.02 -10.90
C LEU A 104 -1.03 3.52 -10.66
N HIS A 105 -0.23 3.50 -11.73
CA HIS A 105 1.22 3.33 -11.58
C HIS A 105 1.84 4.63 -11.07
N ALA A 106 2.43 4.57 -9.88
CA ALA A 106 3.13 5.67 -9.25
C ALA A 106 4.63 5.33 -9.14
N PRO A 107 5.40 5.49 -10.23
CA PRO A 107 6.79 5.04 -10.27
C PRO A 107 7.59 5.62 -9.10
N GLY A 108 8.36 4.74 -8.46
CA GLY A 108 9.37 5.16 -7.50
C GLY A 108 10.45 5.96 -8.21
N SER A 109 11.06 6.90 -7.49
CA SER A 109 12.30 7.58 -7.91
C SER A 109 13.52 6.68 -7.75
#